data_AF-T1AD32-F1
#
_entry.id   AF-T1AD32-F1
#
_cell.length_a   1.000
_cell.length_b   1.000
_cell.length_c   1.000
_cell.angle_alpha   90.00
_cell.angle_beta   90.00
_cell.angle_gamma   90.00
#
_symmetry.space_group_name_H-M   'P 1'
#
loop_
_entity.id
_entity.type
_entity.pdbx_description
1 polymer ?
#
loop_
_entity_poly.entity_id
_entity_poly.type
_entity_poly.pdbx_seq_one_letter_code
_entity_poly.pdbx_strand_id
1 'polypeptide(L)'
;AMALARLDLPGCLLYGGSIQPGRFRGRDVTVIDVFEAIGSAEAGRISDSELHELEDVACPGAGACGGQFTANTMAMAIELLGVAPLQTGGVPALDPSKSDVAAGVGRAAVEMVRSGRRPSSYLTRASFENAIAGVMASGGSTNAVLHLLAMAHEAGVPLEIDD
;
A
#
# COMPACT_ATOMS: atom_id res chain seq x y z
N ALA A 1 3.37 10.08 -4.55
CA ALA A 1 2.15 10.71 -5.10
C ALA A 1 2.17 12.22 -4.94
N MET A 2 2.38 12.79 -3.73
CA MET A 2 2.52 14.23 -3.51
C MET A 2 3.48 14.94 -4.49
N ALA A 3 4.67 14.38 -4.73
CA ALA A 3 5.63 14.94 -5.69
C ALA A 3 5.11 14.93 -7.14
N LEU A 4 4.37 13.89 -7.55
CA LEU A 4 3.74 13.85 -8.88
C LEU A 4 2.69 14.96 -9.00
N ALA A 5 1.82 15.10 -7.99
CA ALA A 5 0.81 16.15 -7.93
C ALA A 5 1.44 17.56 -8.02
N ARG A 6 2.49 17.83 -7.23
CA ARG A 6 3.24 19.11 -7.25
C ARG A 6 3.84 19.46 -8.60
N LEU A 7 4.45 18.48 -9.27
CA LEU A 7 5.14 18.69 -10.54
C LEU A 7 4.16 18.79 -11.72
N ASP A 8 3.00 18.15 -11.60
CA ASP A 8 1.99 18.02 -12.64
C ASP A 8 2.57 17.55 -13.99
N LEU A 9 3.52 16.61 -13.93
CA LEU A 9 4.13 15.97 -15.09
C LEU A 9 3.56 14.55 -15.27
N PRO A 10 3.44 14.05 -16.52
CA PRO A 10 3.00 12.68 -16.75
C PRO A 10 3.88 11.67 -16.01
N GLY A 11 3.24 10.75 -15.28
CA GLY A 11 3.93 9.73 -14.50
C GLY A 11 2.94 8.90 -13.69
N CYS A 12 3.41 7.74 -13.24
CA CYS A 12 2.66 6.81 -12.41
C CYS A 12 3.56 6.13 -11.38
N LEU A 13 2.96 5.43 -10.42
CA LEU A 13 3.68 4.71 -9.37
C LEU A 13 3.60 3.19 -9.60
N LEU A 14 4.68 2.50 -9.23
CA LEU A 14 4.75 1.05 -9.08
C LEU A 14 4.88 0.72 -7.59
N TYR A 15 3.92 -0.02 -7.05
CA TYR A 15 4.03 -0.55 -5.69
C TYR A 15 4.90 -1.82 -5.68
N GLY A 16 5.87 -1.84 -4.76
CA GLY A 16 6.80 -2.97 -4.61
C GLY A 16 6.10 -4.29 -4.32
N GLY A 17 4.98 -4.26 -3.60
CA GLY A 17 4.18 -5.44 -3.28
C GLY A 17 4.25 -5.83 -1.80
N SER A 18 3.25 -6.59 -1.37
CA SER A 18 3.15 -7.14 -0.02
C SER A 18 4.10 -8.32 0.17
N ILE A 19 4.59 -8.52 1.39
CA ILE A 19 5.30 -9.73 1.82
C ILE A 19 4.34 -10.92 1.89
N GLN A 20 4.84 -12.12 1.64
CA GLN A 20 4.09 -13.36 1.94
C GLN A 20 4.06 -13.61 3.46
N PRO A 21 3.03 -14.29 3.98
CA PRO A 21 3.01 -14.67 5.39
C PRO A 21 4.11 -15.67 5.71
N GLY A 22 4.67 -15.57 6.91
CA GLY A 22 5.54 -16.57 7.49
C GLY A 22 4.78 -17.84 7.89
N ARG A 23 5.51 -18.88 8.27
CA ARG A 23 4.95 -20.17 8.72
C ARG A 23 5.53 -20.54 10.07
N PHE A 24 4.68 -20.62 11.09
CA PHE A 24 5.06 -20.98 12.45
C PHE A 24 4.14 -22.08 12.98
N ARG A 25 4.69 -23.22 13.39
CA ARG A 25 3.95 -24.35 14.01
C ARG A 25 2.66 -24.75 13.25
N GLY A 26 2.73 -24.77 11.92
CA GLY A 26 1.64 -25.21 11.05
C GLY A 26 0.58 -24.16 10.71
N ARG A 27 0.70 -22.92 11.22
CA ARG A 27 -0.16 -21.79 10.86
C ARG A 27 0.64 -20.69 10.17
N ASP A 28 -0.09 -19.84 9.45
CA ASP A 28 0.46 -18.64 8.85
C ASP A 28 0.61 -17.56 9.93
N VAL A 29 1.68 -16.78 9.84
CA VAL A 29 2.03 -15.71 10.77
C VAL A 29 2.49 -14.46 10.03
N THR A 30 2.38 -13.32 10.69
CA THR A 30 2.74 -12.01 10.18
C THR A 30 3.54 -11.24 11.24
N VAL A 31 4.02 -10.04 10.89
CA VAL A 31 4.66 -9.14 11.86
C VAL A 31 3.74 -8.75 13.03
N ILE A 32 2.41 -8.79 12.86
CA ILE A 32 1.49 -8.53 13.98
C ILE A 32 1.57 -9.63 15.04
N ASP A 33 1.69 -10.88 14.62
CA ASP A 33 1.84 -11.99 15.56
C ASP A 33 3.07 -11.80 16.46
N VAL A 34 4.16 -11.22 15.92
CA VAL A 34 5.34 -10.85 16.71
C VAL A 34 5.00 -9.77 17.74
N PHE A 35 4.30 -8.71 17.33
CA PHE A 35 3.88 -7.65 18.27
C PHE A 35 2.98 -8.17 19.40
N GLU A 36 2.06 -9.09 19.09
CA GLU A 36 1.21 -9.74 20.09
C GLU A 36 2.00 -10.72 20.98
N ALA A 37 2.98 -11.41 20.41
CA ALA A 37 3.86 -12.33 21.12
C ALA A 37 4.74 -11.59 22.13
N ILE A 38 5.27 -10.40 21.81
CA ILE A 38 6.02 -9.56 22.77
C ILE A 38 5.18 -9.30 24.03
N GLY A 39 3.93 -8.88 23.87
CA GLY A 39 3.03 -8.66 25.00
C GLY A 39 2.64 -9.95 25.75
N SER A 40 2.67 -11.10 25.07
CA SER A 40 2.41 -12.40 25.67
C SER A 40 3.62 -12.97 26.42
N ALA A 41 4.83 -12.70 25.96
CA ALA A 41 6.07 -13.04 26.65
C ALA A 41 6.21 -12.25 27.95
N GLU A 42 5.97 -10.93 27.91
CA GLU A 42 5.95 -10.06 29.09
C GLU A 42 4.90 -10.52 30.13
N ALA A 43 3.76 -11.03 29.65
CA ALA A 43 2.71 -11.57 30.52
C ALA A 43 2.97 -13.03 30.98
N GLY A 44 4.12 -13.62 30.66
CA GLY A 44 4.49 -15.00 31.02
C GLY A 44 3.65 -16.09 30.36
N ARG A 45 2.94 -15.78 29.26
CA ARG A 45 2.10 -16.74 28.52
C ARG A 45 2.88 -17.55 27.48
N ILE A 46 3.98 -17.01 26.99
CA ILE A 46 4.95 -17.70 26.13
C ILE A 46 6.35 -17.47 26.69
N SER A 47 7.32 -18.31 26.33
CA SER A 47 8.72 -18.10 26.68
C SER A 47 9.41 -17.16 25.69
N ASP A 48 10.51 -16.54 26.12
CA ASP A 48 11.39 -15.77 25.22
C ASP A 48 11.90 -16.61 24.04
N SER A 49 12.11 -17.91 24.26
CA SER A 49 12.49 -18.84 23.19
C SER A 49 11.37 -19.00 22.14
N GLU A 50 10.11 -19.08 22.57
CA GLU A 50 8.98 -19.17 21.65
C GLU A 50 8.76 -17.86 20.89
N LEU A 51 8.94 -16.71 21.55
CA LEU A 51 8.95 -15.40 20.88
C LEU A 51 10.05 -15.36 19.81
N HIS A 52 11.27 -15.77 20.15
CA HIS A 52 12.39 -15.75 19.21
C HIS A 52 12.17 -16.67 18.00
N GLU A 53 11.66 -17.89 18.20
CA GLU A 53 11.32 -18.79 17.09
C GLU A 53 10.27 -18.17 16.15
N LEU A 54 9.32 -17.41 16.68
CA LEU A 54 8.32 -16.71 15.88
C LEU A 54 8.93 -15.54 15.10
N GLU A 55 9.78 -14.73 15.73
CA GLU A 55 10.49 -13.61 15.11
C GLU A 55 11.27 -14.05 13.86
N ASP A 56 11.97 -15.18 13.97
CA ASP A 56 12.81 -15.73 12.90
C ASP A 56 12.02 -16.12 11.63
N VAL A 57 10.73 -16.41 11.76
CA VAL A 57 9.91 -16.93 10.65
C VAL A 57 8.80 -15.98 10.19
N ALA A 58 8.45 -14.95 10.97
CA ALA A 58 7.32 -14.07 10.68
C ALA A 58 7.47 -13.23 9.41
N CYS A 59 8.72 -12.94 9.00
CA CYS A 59 9.04 -12.14 7.81
C CYS A 59 9.87 -12.96 6.81
N PRO A 60 9.24 -13.81 5.97
CA PRO A 60 9.95 -14.81 5.16
C PRO A 60 10.71 -14.25 3.95
N GLY A 61 10.65 -12.95 3.68
CA GLY A 61 11.27 -12.36 2.49
C GLY A 61 11.00 -10.87 2.32
N ALA A 62 11.21 -10.37 1.11
CA ALA A 62 10.98 -8.97 0.77
C ALA A 62 9.48 -8.64 0.62
N GLY A 63 9.14 -7.38 0.88
CA GLY A 63 7.80 -6.83 0.68
C GLY A 63 7.38 -5.93 1.85
N ALA A 64 6.31 -5.16 1.64
CA ALA A 64 5.69 -4.42 2.74
C ALA A 64 4.87 -5.35 3.65
N CYS A 65 4.37 -4.83 4.78
CA CYS A 65 3.60 -5.63 5.74
C CYS A 65 2.37 -6.32 5.08
N GLY A 66 2.15 -7.59 5.43
CA GLY A 66 1.19 -8.49 4.77
C GLY A 66 -0.29 -8.10 4.84
N GLY A 67 -0.71 -7.46 5.93
CA GLY A 67 -2.11 -7.12 6.18
C GLY A 67 -2.56 -5.81 5.54
N GLN A 68 -3.84 -5.47 5.70
CA GLN A 68 -4.44 -4.23 5.19
C GLN A 68 -4.08 -3.01 6.06
N PHE A 69 -2.78 -2.83 6.30
CA PHE A 69 -2.21 -1.68 7.01
C PHE A 69 -1.91 -0.54 6.04
N THR A 70 -1.17 0.48 6.48
CA THR A 70 -0.91 1.68 5.69
C THR A 70 -0.36 1.38 4.29
N ALA A 71 0.58 0.44 4.15
CA ALA A 71 1.20 0.15 2.86
C ALA A 71 0.19 -0.36 1.82
N ASN A 72 -0.56 -1.41 2.15
CA ASN A 72 -1.55 -2.01 1.24
C ASN A 72 -2.79 -1.12 1.08
N THR A 73 -3.18 -0.40 2.13
CA THR A 73 -4.24 0.63 2.06
C THR A 73 -3.88 1.71 1.05
N MET A 74 -2.68 2.28 1.16
CA MET A 74 -2.23 3.34 0.26
C MET A 74 -1.95 2.84 -1.15
N ALA A 75 -1.45 1.61 -1.32
CA ALA A 75 -1.28 1.02 -2.64
C ALA A 75 -2.61 0.97 -3.40
N MET A 76 -3.66 0.46 -2.78
CA MET A 76 -5.00 0.43 -3.36
C MET A 76 -5.60 1.84 -3.55
N ALA A 77 -5.48 2.72 -2.56
CA ALA A 77 -5.96 4.10 -2.68
C ALA A 77 -5.29 4.85 -3.85
N ILE A 78 -3.99 4.62 -4.09
CA ILE A 78 -3.23 5.20 -5.21
C ILE A 78 -3.73 4.68 -6.56
N GLU A 79 -4.14 3.42 -6.66
CA GLU A 79 -4.78 2.87 -7.86
C GLU A 79 -6.16 3.51 -8.11
N LEU A 80 -6.97 3.67 -7.06
CA LEU A 80 -8.29 4.30 -7.14
C LEU A 80 -8.22 5.79 -7.47
N LEU A 81 -7.15 6.47 -7.03
CA LEU A 81 -6.83 7.84 -7.44
C LEU A 81 -6.41 7.92 -8.92
N GLY A 82 -6.06 6.80 -9.56
CA GLY A 82 -5.54 6.76 -10.93
C GLY A 82 -4.04 7.10 -11.06
N VAL A 83 -3.32 7.20 -9.94
CA VAL A 83 -1.87 7.49 -9.90
C VAL A 83 -1.05 6.23 -10.24
N ALA A 84 -1.56 5.05 -9.92
CA ALA A 84 -1.02 3.78 -10.40
C ALA A 84 -2.04 3.09 -11.33
N PRO A 85 -1.60 2.31 -12.32
CA PRO A 85 -2.51 1.47 -13.09
C PRO A 85 -3.23 0.47 -12.17
N LEU A 86 -4.51 0.21 -12.45
CA LEU A 86 -5.32 -0.74 -11.68
C LEU A 86 -4.69 -2.14 -11.70
N GLN A 87 -4.89 -2.89 -10.60
CA GLN A 87 -4.49 -4.29 -10.44
C GLN A 87 -2.98 -4.53 -10.42
N THR A 88 -2.17 -3.50 -10.16
CA THR A 88 -0.72 -3.60 -10.02
C THR A 88 -0.26 -3.73 -8.56
N GLY A 89 -1.04 -3.18 -7.63
CA GLY A 89 -0.77 -3.17 -6.19
C GLY A 89 -1.06 -4.49 -5.49
N GLY A 90 -1.94 -5.33 -6.05
CA GLY A 90 -2.32 -6.62 -5.47
C GLY A 90 -1.28 -7.74 -5.63
N VAL A 91 -0.27 -7.56 -6.48
CA VAL A 91 0.75 -8.58 -6.73
C VAL A 91 1.82 -8.55 -5.63
N PRO A 92 2.11 -9.67 -4.93
CA PRO A 92 3.15 -9.73 -3.90
C PRO A 92 4.56 -9.39 -4.42
N ALA A 93 5.45 -8.99 -3.53
CA ALA A 93 6.77 -8.49 -3.91
C ALA A 93 7.66 -9.53 -4.60
N LEU A 94 7.59 -10.77 -4.15
CA LEU A 94 8.36 -11.90 -4.70
C LEU A 94 7.53 -12.80 -5.64
N ASP A 95 6.35 -12.35 -6.05
CA ASP A 95 5.55 -13.09 -7.03
C ASP A 95 6.28 -13.11 -8.39
N PRO A 96 6.35 -14.26 -9.10
CA PRO A 96 7.01 -14.35 -10.39
C PRO A 96 6.48 -13.36 -11.45
N SER A 97 5.22 -12.95 -11.34
CA SER A 97 4.58 -11.99 -12.25
C SER A 97 4.92 -10.52 -11.95
N LYS A 98 5.62 -10.22 -10.84
CA LYS A 98 5.95 -8.83 -10.45
C LYS A 98 6.78 -8.10 -11.51
N SER A 99 7.68 -8.81 -12.20
CA SER A 99 8.46 -8.26 -13.32
C SER A 99 7.57 -7.86 -14.49
N ASP A 100 6.56 -8.66 -14.82
CA ASP A 100 5.59 -8.37 -15.89
C ASP A 100 4.71 -7.18 -15.52
N VAL A 101 4.28 -7.08 -14.26
CA VAL A 101 3.59 -5.91 -13.72
C VAL A 101 4.44 -4.66 -13.86
N ALA A 102 5.72 -4.71 -13.45
CA ALA A 102 6.64 -3.58 -13.57
C ALA A 102 6.83 -3.14 -15.03
N ALA A 103 6.98 -4.10 -15.95
CA ALA A 103 7.05 -3.80 -17.39
C ALA A 103 5.74 -3.18 -17.92
N GLY A 104 4.59 -3.63 -17.42
CA GLY A 104 3.28 -3.03 -17.70
C GLY A 104 3.17 -1.58 -17.24
N VAL A 105 3.59 -1.28 -16.01
CA VAL A 105 3.63 0.08 -15.47
C VAL A 105 4.58 0.97 -16.28
N GLY A 106 5.74 0.44 -16.70
CA GLY A 106 6.66 1.16 -17.59
C GLY A 106 6.02 1.53 -18.95
N ARG A 107 5.27 0.61 -19.57
CA ARG A 107 4.51 0.90 -20.79
C ARG A 107 3.44 1.97 -20.55
N ALA A 108 2.72 1.88 -19.43
CA ALA A 108 1.71 2.88 -19.07
C ALA A 108 2.33 4.27 -18.86
N ALA A 109 3.52 4.35 -18.24
CA ALA A 109 4.24 5.62 -18.07
C ALA A 109 4.59 6.27 -19.42
N VAL A 110 5.09 5.49 -20.39
CA VAL A 110 5.38 5.98 -21.75
C VAL A 110 4.11 6.49 -22.43
N GLU A 111 3.00 5.78 -22.29
CA GLU A 111 1.72 6.20 -22.88
C GLU A 111 1.17 7.48 -22.24
N MET A 112 1.31 7.65 -20.92
CA MET A 112 0.95 8.89 -20.24
C MET A 112 1.76 10.08 -20.75
N VAL A 113 3.06 9.89 -21.00
CA VAL A 113 3.91 10.93 -21.61
C VAL A 113 3.43 11.28 -23.03
N ARG A 114 3.14 10.27 -23.87
CA ARG A 114 2.68 10.48 -25.25
C ARG A 114 1.33 11.17 -25.35
N SER A 115 0.39 10.78 -24.48
CA SER A 115 -0.95 11.36 -24.42
C SER A 115 -1.02 12.67 -23.63
N GLY A 116 0.05 13.07 -22.96
CA GLY A 116 0.08 14.25 -22.09
C GLY A 116 -0.83 14.11 -20.86
N ARG A 117 -1.13 12.89 -20.41
CA ARG A 117 -1.97 12.63 -19.24
C ARG A 117 -1.21 12.99 -17.96
N ARG A 118 -1.65 14.05 -17.28
CA ARG A 118 -1.02 14.64 -16.10
C ARG A 118 -1.86 14.41 -14.84
N PRO A 119 -1.26 14.45 -13.64
CA PRO A 119 -1.97 14.36 -12.37
C PRO A 119 -3.22 15.25 -12.28
N SER A 120 -3.14 16.51 -12.69
CA SER A 120 -4.27 17.45 -12.71
C SER A 120 -5.47 16.99 -13.56
N SER A 121 -5.26 16.06 -14.50
CA SER A 121 -6.33 15.52 -15.34
C SER A 121 -7.10 14.37 -14.71
N TYR A 122 -6.63 13.79 -13.60
CA TYR A 122 -7.26 12.63 -12.97
C TYR A 122 -7.35 12.71 -11.44
N LEU A 123 -6.50 13.49 -10.78
CA LEU A 123 -6.64 13.85 -9.36
C LEU A 123 -7.75 14.89 -9.22
N THR A 124 -8.97 14.39 -9.04
CA THR A 124 -10.19 15.16 -8.93
C THR A 124 -10.87 14.86 -7.62
N ARG A 125 -11.81 15.71 -7.20
CA ARG A 125 -12.66 15.45 -6.03
C ARG A 125 -13.25 14.02 -6.07
N ALA A 126 -13.80 13.61 -7.21
CA ALA A 126 -14.37 12.27 -7.40
C ALA A 126 -13.33 11.13 -7.26
N SER A 127 -12.08 11.31 -7.72
CA SER A 127 -11.06 10.28 -7.53
C SER A 127 -10.66 10.13 -6.07
N PHE A 128 -10.61 11.23 -5.31
CA PHE A 128 -10.36 11.19 -3.86
C PHE A 128 -11.52 10.52 -3.12
N GLU A 129 -12.77 10.83 -3.46
CA GLU A 129 -13.95 10.16 -2.90
C GLU A 129 -13.94 8.64 -3.18
N ASN A 130 -13.56 8.23 -4.40
CA ASN A 130 -13.39 6.81 -4.72
C ASN A 130 -12.30 6.15 -3.85
N ALA A 131 -11.19 6.84 -3.64
CA ALA A 131 -10.11 6.35 -2.79
C ALA A 131 -10.56 6.21 -1.33
N ILE A 132 -11.28 7.21 -0.79
CA ILE A 132 -11.87 7.17 0.56
C ILE A 132 -12.85 5.99 0.67
N ALA A 133 -13.76 5.84 -0.29
CA ALA A 133 -14.70 4.73 -0.30
C ALA A 133 -13.99 3.36 -0.31
N GLY A 134 -12.90 3.22 -1.08
CA GLY A 134 -12.08 2.00 -1.09
C GLY A 134 -11.35 1.74 0.24
N VAL A 135 -10.82 2.78 0.87
CA VAL A 135 -10.24 2.69 2.22
C VAL A 135 -11.30 2.21 3.22
N MET A 136 -12.49 2.81 3.22
CA MET A 136 -13.58 2.44 4.11
C MET A 136 -14.07 1.00 3.86
N ALA A 137 -14.27 0.63 2.60
CA ALA A 137 -14.75 -0.70 2.22
C ALA A 137 -13.78 -1.82 2.59
N SER A 138 -12.47 -1.54 2.59
CA SER A 138 -11.45 -2.54 2.94
C SER A 138 -11.06 -2.59 4.42
N GLY A 139 -11.60 -1.69 5.24
CA GLY A 139 -11.13 -1.52 6.63
C GLY A 139 -9.67 -1.03 6.68
N GLY A 140 -9.30 -0.15 5.75
CA GLY A 140 -7.94 0.36 5.61
C GLY A 140 -7.46 1.21 6.80
N SER A 141 -6.16 1.46 6.82
CA SER A 141 -5.50 2.21 7.90
C SER A 141 -6.03 3.65 8.02
N THR A 142 -6.22 4.11 9.25
CA THR A 142 -6.52 5.52 9.58
C THR A 142 -5.47 6.50 9.07
N ASN A 143 -4.22 6.06 8.86
CA ASN A 143 -3.17 6.89 8.26
C ASN A 143 -3.51 7.33 6.82
N ALA A 144 -4.44 6.64 6.15
CA ALA A 144 -4.92 7.06 4.84
C ALA A 144 -5.54 8.45 4.87
N VAL A 145 -6.19 8.86 5.97
CA VAL A 145 -6.74 10.21 6.14
C VAL A 145 -5.64 11.26 5.96
N LEU A 146 -4.52 11.11 6.69
CA LEU A 146 -3.40 12.04 6.63
C LEU A 146 -2.79 12.11 5.22
N HIS A 147 -2.63 10.94 4.58
CA HIS A 147 -2.02 10.87 3.25
C HIS A 147 -2.93 11.42 2.15
N LEU A 148 -4.24 11.14 2.20
CA LEU A 148 -5.21 11.61 1.22
C LEU A 148 -5.37 13.13 1.30
N LEU A 149 -5.50 13.69 2.51
CA LEU A 149 -5.52 15.14 2.73
C LEU A 149 -4.24 15.81 2.19
N ALA A 150 -3.07 15.25 2.49
CA ALA A 150 -1.80 15.78 1.99
C ALA A 150 -1.72 15.72 0.45
N MET A 151 -2.15 14.63 -0.18
CA MET A 151 -2.17 14.51 -1.64
C MET A 151 -3.18 15.46 -2.29
N ALA A 152 -4.36 15.64 -1.69
CA ALA A 152 -5.38 16.57 -2.17
C ALA A 152 -4.87 18.02 -2.13
N HIS A 153 -4.18 18.40 -1.05
CA HIS A 153 -3.53 19.70 -0.93
C HIS A 153 -2.53 19.95 -2.07
N GLU A 154 -1.64 18.99 -2.35
CA GLU A 154 -0.67 19.12 -3.46
C GLU A 154 -1.32 19.15 -4.85
N ALA A 155 -2.49 18.52 -5.00
CA ALA A 155 -3.26 18.51 -6.23
C ALA A 155 -4.17 19.75 -6.38
N GLY A 156 -4.24 20.62 -5.37
CA GLY A 156 -5.18 21.75 -5.33
C GLY A 156 -6.66 21.32 -5.29
N VAL A 157 -6.94 20.10 -4.81
CA VAL A 157 -8.31 19.57 -4.69
C VAL A 157 -8.84 19.88 -3.28
N PRO A 158 -10.03 20.51 -3.15
CA PRO A 158 -10.64 20.74 -1.85
C PRO A 158 -11.10 19.41 -1.25
N LEU A 159 -10.46 19.05 -0.13
CA LEU A 159 -10.78 17.88 0.68
C LEU A 159 -10.49 18.23 2.14
N GLU A 160 -11.46 18.00 3.01
CA GLU A 160 -11.38 18.25 4.44
C GLU A 160 -11.58 16.96 5.24
N ILE A 161 -11.29 16.99 6.53
CA ILE A 161 -11.44 15.81 7.40
C ILE A 161 -12.91 15.38 7.58
N ASP A 162 -13.85 16.30 7.33
CA ASP A 162 -15.29 16.07 7.43
C ASP A 162 -15.85 15.33 6.19
N ASP A 163 -15.10 15.25 5.10
CA ASP A 163 -15.44 14.52 3.87
C ASP A 163 -15.16 13.01 4.00
#